data_AF-A0AAV9N0T2-F1
#
_entry.id   AF-A0AAV9N0T2-F1
#
_cell.length_a   1.000
_cell.length_b   1.000
_cell.length_c   1.000
_cell.angle_alpha   90.00
_cell.angle_beta   90.00
_cell.angle_gamma   90.00
#
_symmetry.space_group_name_H-M   'P 1'
#
loop_
_entity.id
_entity.type
_entity.pdbx_description
1 polymer ?
#
loop_
_entity_poly.entity_id
_entity_poly.type
_entity_poly.pdbx_seq_one_letter_code
_entity_poly.pdbx_strand_id
1 'polypeptide(L)'
;MSLPVGTFSLSFLPVAGTFAPAFAAYFVLLNLRVSLVRQSANTYIGDEVQQNAASGSKPGPDTTKPDLDQSKTLLIASRSHGNFVENVPFALLVASVAEANGAGRGTLIGAHALLFFFRVAHVEYGIRAKDSLGWGRPVGYFGTLIWIASMSAYAAWLAGPRSILAF
;
A
#
# COMPACT_ATOMS: atom_id res chain seq x y z
N MET A 1 35.44 -20.98 30.93
CA MET A 1 35.42 -20.91 29.45
C MET A 1 34.01 -20.53 29.02
N SER A 2 33.76 -19.25 28.78
CA SER A 2 32.47 -18.74 28.27
C SER A 2 32.51 -18.77 26.75
N LEU A 3 31.61 -19.54 26.13
CA LEU A 3 31.45 -19.54 24.68
C LEU A 3 31.09 -18.12 24.20
N PRO A 4 31.63 -17.66 23.06
CA PRO A 4 31.20 -16.40 22.48
C PRO A 4 29.72 -16.56 22.13
N VAL A 5 28.87 -15.72 22.73
CA VAL A 5 27.47 -15.58 22.34
C VAL A 5 27.50 -15.08 20.89
N GLY A 6 27.35 -16.02 19.96
CA GLY A 6 27.20 -15.70 18.55
C GLY A 6 25.96 -14.83 18.41
N THR A 7 26.18 -13.52 18.23
CA THR A 7 25.16 -12.63 17.71
C THR A 7 24.84 -13.11 16.31
N PHE A 8 23.82 -13.95 16.18
CA PHE A 8 23.21 -14.24 14.90
C PHE A 8 22.59 -12.94 14.38
N SER A 9 23.38 -12.11 13.69
CA SER A 9 22.86 -11.02 12.86
C SER A 9 22.26 -11.64 11.61
N LEU A 10 21.11 -12.29 11.78
CA LEU A 10 20.33 -12.91 10.72
C LEU A 10 19.49 -11.81 10.05
N SER A 11 20.16 -10.77 9.53
CA SER A 11 19.51 -9.82 8.64
C SER A 11 19.40 -10.48 7.28
N PHE A 12 18.38 -11.32 7.11
CA PHE A 12 18.08 -11.99 5.83
C PHE A 12 17.66 -10.97 4.75
N LEU A 13 17.17 -9.80 5.16
CA LEU A 13 16.69 -8.70 4.31
C LEU A 13 16.97 -7.32 4.97
N PRO A 14 18.24 -6.92 5.15
CA PRO A 14 18.58 -5.68 5.86
C PRO A 14 17.95 -4.44 5.22
N VAL A 15 17.84 -4.37 3.89
CA VAL A 15 17.32 -3.19 3.21
C VAL A 15 15.80 -3.16 3.27
N ALA A 16 15.10 -4.22 2.84
CA ALA A 16 13.64 -4.27 2.92
C ALA A 16 13.13 -4.10 4.36
N GLY A 17 13.84 -4.68 5.35
CA GLY A 17 13.52 -4.54 6.77
C GLY A 17 13.59 -3.09 7.28
N THR A 18 14.53 -2.28 6.80
CA THR A 18 14.65 -0.87 7.21
C THR A 18 13.55 0.03 6.64
N PHE A 19 13.02 -0.30 5.45
CA PHE A 19 11.96 0.46 4.80
C PHE A 19 10.55 0.00 5.18
N ALA A 20 10.39 -1.23 5.66
CA ALA A 20 9.10 -1.79 6.07
C ALA A 20 8.32 -0.91 7.07
N PRO A 21 8.93 -0.28 8.11
CA PRO A 21 8.22 0.62 9.01
C PRO A 21 7.61 1.84 8.31
N ALA A 22 8.28 2.41 7.30
CA ALA A 22 7.78 3.57 6.57
C ALA A 22 6.54 3.22 5.75
N PHE A 23 6.57 2.08 5.04
CA PHE A 23 5.41 1.59 4.29
C PHE A 23 4.25 1.20 5.23
N ALA A 24 4.55 0.56 6.37
CA ALA A 24 3.57 0.18 7.37
C ALA A 24 2.89 1.40 8.03
N ALA A 25 3.68 2.42 8.41
CA ALA A 25 3.14 3.65 8.97
C ALA A 25 2.17 4.34 8.01
N TYR A 26 2.54 4.40 6.71
CA TYR A 26 1.66 4.96 5.71
C TYR A 26 0.40 4.12 5.47
N PHE A 27 0.52 2.79 5.47
CA PHE A 27 -0.62 1.88 5.43
C PHE A 27 -1.61 2.13 6.58
N VAL A 28 -1.11 2.25 7.81
CA VAL A 28 -1.92 2.54 9.00
C VAL A 28 -2.63 3.89 8.85
N LEU A 29 -1.94 4.90 8.35
CA LEU A 29 -2.51 6.22 8.12
C LEU A 29 -3.68 6.17 7.11
N LEU A 30 -3.51 5.44 5.99
CA LEU A 30 -4.58 5.25 5.02
C LEU A 30 -5.76 4.47 5.60
N ASN A 31 -5.49 3.42 6.38
CA ASN A 31 -6.51 2.62 7.03
C ASN A 31 -7.33 3.45 8.04
N LEU A 32 -6.65 4.26 8.85
CA LEU A 32 -7.29 5.15 9.81
C LEU A 32 -8.20 6.17 9.12
N ARG A 33 -7.75 6.77 8.00
CA ARG A 33 -8.58 7.69 7.21
C ARG A 33 -9.88 7.03 6.73
N VAL A 34 -9.83 5.79 6.23
CA VAL A 34 -11.03 5.06 5.82
C VAL A 34 -11.96 4.81 7.01
N SER A 35 -11.40 4.37 8.14
CA SER A 35 -12.17 4.09 9.36
C SER A 35 -12.85 5.32 9.94
N LEU A 36 -12.17 6.47 9.95
CA LEU A 36 -12.73 7.74 10.41
C LEU A 36 -13.88 8.22 9.52
N VAL A 37 -13.74 8.12 8.19
CA VAL A 37 -14.81 8.50 7.26
C VAL A 37 -16.02 7.57 7.43
N ARG A 38 -15.80 6.26 7.61
CA ARG A 38 -16.89 5.29 7.85
C ARG A 38 -17.64 5.57 9.16
N GLN A 39 -16.92 5.89 10.24
CA GLN A 39 -17.57 6.30 11.50
C GLN A 39 -18.36 7.60 11.32
N SER A 40 -17.79 8.60 10.62
CA SER A 40 -18.47 9.89 10.42
C SER A 40 -19.71 9.81 9.53
N ALA A 41 -19.79 8.80 8.65
CA ALA A 41 -20.89 8.61 7.72
C ALA A 41 -22.02 7.73 8.28
N ASN A 42 -21.89 7.15 9.50
CA ASN A 42 -22.81 6.13 10.04
C ASN A 42 -23.15 5.02 9.04
N THR A 43 -22.27 4.74 8.09
CA THR A 43 -22.48 3.68 7.09
C THR A 43 -21.80 2.43 7.62
N TYR A 44 -22.47 1.70 8.52
CA TYR A 44 -22.07 0.36 8.90
C TYR A 44 -22.69 -0.65 7.92
N ILE A 45 -21.86 -1.58 7.44
CA ILE A 45 -22.35 -2.71 6.64
C ILE A 45 -23.25 -3.55 7.58
N GLY A 46 -24.56 -3.31 7.53
CA GLY A 46 -25.56 -3.92 8.42
C GLY A 46 -26.72 -3.01 8.83
N ASP A 47 -26.57 -1.67 8.80
CA ASP A 47 -27.63 -0.74 9.27
C ASP A 47 -28.89 -0.79 8.39
N GLU A 48 -28.72 -1.13 7.11
CA GLU A 48 -29.80 -1.26 6.14
C GLU A 48 -30.71 -2.45 6.49
N VAL A 49 -30.16 -3.53 7.05
CA VAL A 49 -30.92 -4.71 7.49
C VAL A 49 -31.71 -4.39 8.76
N GLN A 50 -31.16 -3.57 9.64
CA GLN A 50 -31.80 -3.21 10.91
C GLN A 50 -32.90 -2.14 10.72
N GLN A 51 -32.71 -1.18 9.82
CA GLN A 51 -33.78 -0.25 9.41
C GLN A 51 -34.92 -0.96 8.68
N ASN A 52 -34.61 -1.86 7.73
CA ASN A 52 -35.66 -2.59 7.00
C ASN A 52 -36.37 -3.67 7.84
N ALA A 53 -35.74 -4.21 8.90
CA ALA A 53 -36.38 -5.12 9.84
C ALA A 53 -37.21 -4.40 10.93
N ALA A 54 -36.94 -3.11 11.20
CA ALA A 54 -37.64 -2.32 12.21
C ALA A 54 -38.74 -1.39 11.64
N SER A 55 -38.76 -1.13 10.34
CA SER A 55 -39.70 -0.19 9.72
C SER A 55 -41.02 -0.85 9.27
N GLY A 56 -41.89 -1.10 10.25
CA GLY A 56 -43.34 -1.08 10.08
C GLY A 56 -43.95 0.33 10.22
N SER A 57 -43.18 1.41 10.01
CA SER A 57 -43.64 2.77 10.31
C SER A 57 -43.05 3.80 9.35
N LYS A 58 -43.92 4.75 8.97
CA LYS A 58 -43.83 5.80 7.96
C LYS A 58 -42.48 6.54 7.85
N PRO A 59 -42.16 7.08 6.65
CA PRO A 59 -40.94 7.84 6.41
C PRO A 59 -41.00 9.19 7.13
N GLY A 60 -40.14 9.37 8.13
CA GLY A 60 -39.78 10.70 8.63
C GLY A 60 -38.75 11.35 7.70
N PRO A 61 -38.70 12.69 7.59
CA PRO A 61 -37.61 13.35 6.89
C PRO A 61 -36.32 13.13 7.72
N ASP A 62 -35.21 12.82 7.04
CA ASP A 62 -33.85 12.63 7.60
C ASP A 62 -33.41 11.22 8.02
N THR A 63 -33.90 10.15 7.40
CA THR A 63 -33.07 8.94 7.19
C THR A 63 -32.22 9.14 5.92
N THR A 64 -31.21 9.97 6.16
CA THR A 64 -30.34 10.70 5.24
C THR A 64 -29.57 9.79 4.30
N LYS A 65 -29.83 9.89 2.98
CA LYS A 65 -28.85 9.48 1.97
C LYS A 65 -27.50 10.09 2.36
N PRO A 66 -26.38 9.33 2.40
CA PRO A 66 -25.08 9.91 2.73
C PRO A 66 -24.86 11.10 1.80
N ASP A 67 -24.49 12.24 2.39
CA ASP A 67 -24.20 13.45 1.63
C ASP A 67 -23.30 13.08 0.45
N LEU A 68 -23.60 13.61 -0.73
CA LEU A 68 -22.89 13.27 -1.97
C LEU A 68 -21.38 13.48 -1.80
N ASP A 69 -21.00 14.45 -0.96
CA ASP A 69 -19.63 14.75 -0.61
C ASP A 69 -18.99 13.68 0.31
N GLN A 70 -19.72 13.19 1.32
CA GLN A 70 -19.26 12.08 2.18
C GLN A 70 -19.08 10.79 1.38
N SER A 71 -20.02 10.46 0.48
CA SER A 71 -19.93 9.28 -0.38
C SER A 71 -18.71 9.33 -1.30
N LYS A 72 -18.43 10.49 -1.91
CA LYS A 72 -17.23 10.72 -2.72
C LYS A 72 -15.96 10.60 -1.88
N THR A 73 -15.94 11.18 -0.69
CA THR A 73 -14.80 11.13 0.22
C THR A 73 -14.48 9.69 0.66
N LEU A 74 -15.51 8.89 0.98
CA LEU A 74 -15.35 7.48 1.32
C LEU A 74 -14.84 6.66 0.13
N LEU A 75 -15.32 6.93 -1.08
CA LEU A 75 -14.84 6.29 -2.30
C LEU A 75 -13.36 6.60 -2.57
N ILE A 76 -12.96 7.87 -2.43
CA ILE A 76 -11.57 8.30 -2.58
C ILE A 76 -10.67 7.62 -1.55
N ALA A 77 -11.08 7.62 -0.27
CA ALA A 77 -10.32 7.00 0.80
C ALA A 77 -10.17 5.48 0.59
N SER A 78 -11.27 4.78 0.27
CA SER A 78 -11.25 3.33 0.02
C SER A 78 -10.40 2.95 -1.20
N ARG A 79 -10.49 3.71 -2.30
CA ARG A 79 -9.66 3.50 -3.50
C ARG A 79 -8.18 3.74 -3.21
N SER A 80 -7.85 4.77 -2.44
CA SER A 80 -6.46 5.04 -2.05
C SER A 80 -5.88 3.91 -1.20
N HIS A 81 -6.66 3.37 -0.26
CA HIS A 81 -6.27 2.25 0.59
C HIS A 81 -6.14 0.94 -0.19
N GLY A 82 -7.15 0.59 -0.98
CA GLY A 82 -7.13 -0.62 -1.82
C GLY A 82 -5.94 -0.65 -2.77
N ASN A 83 -5.68 0.46 -3.47
CA ASN A 83 -4.54 0.53 -4.37
C ASN A 83 -3.18 0.34 -3.64
N PHE A 84 -3.06 0.82 -2.40
CA PHE A 84 -1.87 0.60 -1.58
C PHE A 84 -1.70 -0.88 -1.20
N VAL A 85 -2.78 -1.53 -0.76
CA VAL A 85 -2.79 -2.95 -0.39
C VAL A 85 -2.50 -3.88 -1.56
N GLU A 86 -2.95 -3.54 -2.76
CA GLU A 86 -2.72 -4.36 -3.94
C GLU A 86 -1.27 -4.27 -4.44
N ASN A 87 -0.66 -3.09 -4.40
CA ASN A 87 0.62 -2.87 -5.06
C ASN A 87 1.82 -2.96 -4.10
N VAL A 88 1.71 -2.45 -2.88
CA VAL A 88 2.88 -2.32 -1.98
C VAL A 88 3.36 -3.65 -1.42
N PRO A 89 2.49 -4.54 -0.88
CA PRO A 89 2.92 -5.86 -0.44
C PRO A 89 3.55 -6.67 -1.58
N PHE A 90 2.97 -6.62 -2.79
CA PHE A 90 3.53 -7.29 -3.96
C PHE A 90 4.90 -6.70 -4.35
N ALA A 91 5.03 -5.38 -4.38
CA ALA A 91 6.29 -4.71 -4.68
C ALA A 91 7.39 -5.03 -3.65
N LEU A 92 7.06 -5.03 -2.35
CA LEU A 92 7.99 -5.42 -1.28
C LEU A 92 8.38 -6.90 -1.37
N LEU A 93 7.46 -7.77 -1.77
CA LEU A 93 7.77 -9.19 -2.01
C LEU A 93 8.78 -9.35 -3.13
N VAL A 94 8.57 -8.69 -4.28
CA VAL A 94 9.52 -8.71 -5.40
C VAL A 94 10.87 -8.13 -5.00
N ALA A 95 10.88 -7.02 -4.23
CA ALA A 95 12.12 -6.45 -3.71
C ALA A 95 12.87 -7.42 -2.80
N SER A 96 12.15 -8.12 -1.94
CA SER A 96 12.71 -9.11 -1.01
C SER A 96 13.29 -10.30 -1.75
N VAL A 97 12.65 -10.76 -2.82
CA VAL A 97 13.20 -11.81 -3.71
C VAL A 97 14.47 -11.31 -4.41
N ALA A 98 14.49 -10.07 -4.91
CA ALA A 98 15.68 -9.49 -5.50
C ALA A 98 16.84 -9.38 -4.49
N GLU A 99 16.55 -8.95 -3.26
CA GLU A 99 17.52 -8.87 -2.16
C GLU A 99 18.07 -10.25 -1.77
N ALA A 100 17.19 -11.26 -1.68
CA ALA A 100 17.59 -12.65 -1.45
C ALA A 100 18.48 -13.22 -2.58
N ASN A 101 18.28 -12.76 -3.83
CA ASN A 101 19.10 -13.12 -4.97
C ASN A 101 20.43 -12.32 -5.06
N GLY A 102 20.77 -11.52 -4.04
CA GLY A 102 22.03 -10.79 -3.97
C GLY A 102 22.01 -9.40 -4.62
N ALA A 103 20.84 -8.77 -4.76
CA ALA A 103 20.77 -7.39 -5.25
C ALA A 103 21.61 -6.42 -4.41
N GLY A 104 22.26 -5.46 -5.09
CA GLY A 104 23.10 -4.47 -4.44
C GLY A 104 22.30 -3.56 -3.49
N ARG A 105 22.85 -3.29 -2.29
CA ARG A 105 22.20 -2.47 -1.26
C ARG A 105 21.80 -1.08 -1.76
N GLY A 106 22.67 -0.40 -2.51
CA GLY A 106 22.39 0.92 -3.06
C GLY A 106 21.20 0.92 -4.04
N THR A 107 21.12 -0.09 -4.90
CA THR A 107 20.00 -0.27 -5.84
C THR A 107 18.69 -0.50 -5.10
N LEU A 108 18.70 -1.34 -4.06
CA LEU A 108 17.50 -1.62 -3.26
C LEU A 108 17.05 -0.40 -2.46
N ILE A 109 17.97 0.36 -1.85
CA ILE A 109 17.62 1.60 -1.12
C ILE A 109 16.97 2.60 -2.08
N GLY A 110 17.57 2.83 -3.24
CA GLY A 110 17.02 3.70 -4.28
C GLY A 110 15.66 3.21 -4.79
N ALA A 111 15.53 1.90 -5.02
CA ALA A 111 14.28 1.29 -5.47
C ALA A 111 13.16 1.46 -4.43
N HIS A 112 13.41 1.18 -3.14
CA HIS A 112 12.40 1.34 -2.09
C HIS A 112 12.03 2.82 -1.89
N ALA A 113 12.99 3.73 -1.91
CA ALA A 113 12.72 5.16 -1.82
C ALA A 113 11.88 5.66 -3.01
N LEU A 114 12.20 5.21 -4.22
CA LEU A 114 11.45 5.54 -5.44
C LEU A 114 10.03 4.97 -5.40
N LEU A 115 9.87 3.72 -4.96
CA LEU A 115 8.56 3.11 -4.76
C LEU A 115 7.75 3.93 -3.77
N PHE A 116 8.30 4.24 -2.59
CA PHE A 116 7.62 5.04 -1.58
C PHE A 116 7.20 6.41 -2.13
N PHE A 117 8.08 7.08 -2.87
CA PHE A 117 7.77 8.33 -3.54
C PHE A 117 6.59 8.20 -4.51
N PHE A 118 6.59 7.19 -5.40
CA PHE A 118 5.47 6.97 -6.31
C PHE A 118 4.14 6.70 -5.58
N ARG A 119 4.18 5.98 -4.45
CA ARG A 119 2.98 5.69 -3.64
C ARG A 119 2.43 6.95 -2.98
N VAL A 120 3.29 7.79 -2.40
CA VAL A 120 2.88 9.06 -1.80
C VAL A 120 2.38 10.02 -2.89
N ALA A 121 3.10 10.11 -4.02
CA ALA A 121 2.70 10.91 -5.18
C ALA A 121 1.33 10.52 -5.73
N HIS A 122 1.05 9.20 -5.85
CA HIS A 122 -0.22 8.69 -6.33
C HIS A 122 -1.41 9.11 -5.46
N VAL A 123 -1.24 8.99 -4.14
CA VAL A 123 -2.34 9.20 -3.18
C VAL A 123 -2.54 10.67 -2.85
N GLU A 124 -1.47 11.39 -2.48
CA GLU A 124 -1.58 12.77 -2.02
C GLU A 124 -1.71 13.77 -3.19
N TYR A 125 -0.97 13.55 -4.28
CA TYR A 125 -0.96 14.48 -5.44
C TYR A 125 -1.77 13.98 -6.64
N GLY A 126 -2.34 12.78 -6.58
CA GLY A 126 -3.20 12.21 -7.61
C GLY A 126 -4.65 12.11 -7.15
N ILE A 127 -4.92 11.10 -6.31
CA ILE A 127 -6.27 10.74 -5.88
C ILE A 127 -6.91 11.83 -5.00
N ARG A 128 -6.13 12.47 -4.12
CA ARG A 128 -6.59 13.52 -3.19
C ARG A 128 -6.49 14.95 -3.72
N ALA A 129 -5.93 15.17 -4.92
CA ALA A 129 -5.91 16.49 -5.53
C ALA A 129 -7.34 16.96 -5.87
N LYS A 130 -7.58 18.29 -5.87
CA LYS A 130 -8.87 18.87 -6.29
C LYS A 130 -9.28 18.26 -7.65
N ASP A 131 -10.51 17.75 -7.70
CA ASP A 131 -11.12 17.06 -8.84
C ASP A 131 -10.52 15.70 -9.26
N SER A 132 -9.62 15.09 -8.46
CA SER A 132 -9.00 13.78 -8.78
C SER A 132 -8.26 13.72 -10.14
N LEU A 133 -7.96 14.90 -10.68
CA LEU A 133 -7.25 15.16 -11.96
C LEU A 133 -5.77 15.52 -11.74
N GLY A 134 -5.24 15.28 -10.55
CA GLY A 134 -3.84 15.52 -10.25
C GLY A 134 -2.91 14.65 -11.11
N TRP A 135 -1.85 15.24 -11.66
CA TRP A 135 -0.82 14.54 -12.43
C TRP A 135 -0.14 13.40 -11.64
N GLY A 136 -0.26 13.39 -10.31
CA GLY A 136 0.21 12.30 -9.46
C GLY A 136 -0.47 10.95 -9.76
N ARG A 137 -1.67 10.93 -10.34
CA ARG A 137 -2.42 9.70 -10.63
C ARG A 137 -1.74 8.86 -11.72
N PRO A 138 -1.47 9.37 -12.94
CA PRO A 138 -0.72 8.61 -13.95
C PRO A 138 0.74 8.37 -13.51
N VAL A 139 1.43 9.37 -12.95
CA VAL A 139 2.84 9.23 -12.55
C VAL A 139 3.01 8.15 -11.48
N GLY A 140 2.15 8.14 -10.46
CA GLY A 140 2.22 7.14 -9.40
C GLY A 140 1.78 5.75 -9.85
N TYR A 141 0.77 5.65 -10.73
CA TYR A 141 0.29 4.38 -11.25
C TYR A 141 1.30 3.74 -12.20
N PHE A 142 1.68 4.43 -13.27
CA PHE A 142 2.66 3.94 -14.23
C PHE A 142 4.04 3.79 -13.60
N GLY A 143 4.43 4.70 -12.69
CA GLY A 143 5.65 4.58 -11.92
C GLY A 143 5.70 3.28 -11.11
N THR A 144 4.60 2.93 -10.43
CA THR A 144 4.52 1.66 -9.67
C THR A 144 4.57 0.44 -10.60
N LEU A 145 3.88 0.46 -11.75
CA LEU A 145 3.92 -0.64 -12.72
C LEU A 145 5.31 -0.85 -13.33
N ILE A 146 5.93 0.24 -13.78
CA ILE A 146 7.30 0.22 -14.32
C ILE A 146 8.25 -0.29 -13.24
N TRP A 147 8.08 0.15 -11.99
CA TRP A 147 8.88 -0.32 -10.88
C TRP A 147 8.76 -1.83 -10.67
N ILE A 148 7.52 -2.35 -10.61
CA ILE A 148 7.27 -3.79 -10.41
C ILE A 148 7.87 -4.60 -11.56
N ALA A 149 7.63 -4.17 -12.81
CA ALA A 149 8.18 -4.84 -13.99
C ALA A 149 9.72 -4.84 -13.99
N SER A 150 10.32 -3.69 -13.66
CA SER A 150 11.78 -3.53 -13.62
C SER A 150 12.41 -4.39 -12.53
N MET A 151 11.86 -4.38 -11.32
CA MET A 151 12.38 -5.17 -10.20
C MET A 151 12.14 -6.67 -10.39
N SER A 152 11.02 -7.06 -11.00
CA SER A 152 10.76 -8.46 -11.36
C SER A 152 11.76 -8.97 -12.40
N ALA A 153 11.99 -8.20 -13.47
CA ALA A 153 13.00 -8.52 -14.47
C ALA A 153 14.41 -8.58 -13.86
N TYR A 154 14.74 -7.65 -12.96
CA TYR A 154 16.02 -7.64 -12.26
C TYR A 154 16.20 -8.85 -11.35
N ALA A 155 15.17 -9.23 -10.58
CA ALA A 155 15.17 -10.43 -9.75
C ALA A 155 15.36 -11.70 -10.58
N ALA A 156 14.68 -11.81 -11.72
CA ALA A 156 14.82 -12.92 -12.66
C ALA A 156 16.22 -12.98 -13.30
N TRP A 157 16.79 -11.82 -13.64
CA TRP A 157 18.15 -11.74 -14.17
C TRP A 157 19.20 -12.18 -13.15
N LEU A 158 19.04 -11.82 -11.88
CA LEU A 158 19.92 -12.27 -10.79
C LEU A 158 19.80 -13.78 -10.51
N ALA A 159 18.61 -14.35 -10.65
CA ALA A 159 18.37 -15.79 -10.51
C ALA A 159 18.89 -16.62 -11.70
N GLY A 160 19.17 -15.98 -12.85
CA GLY A 160 19.59 -16.65 -14.07
C GLY A 160 20.96 -17.34 -14.00
N PRO A 161 21.40 -18.04 -15.08
CA PRO A 161 22.45 -19.07 -15.08
C PRO A 161 23.86 -18.66 -14.58
N ARG A 162 24.09 -17.39 -14.25
CA ARG A 162 25.35 -16.93 -13.64
C ARG A 162 25.57 -17.48 -12.23
N SER A 163 24.50 -17.89 -11.54
CA SER A 163 24.55 -18.50 -10.21
C SER A 163 24.79 -20.02 -10.22
N ILE A 164 24.61 -20.70 -11.36
CA ILE A 164 24.74 -22.16 -11.49
C ILE A 164 26.19 -22.59 -11.80
N LEU A 165 27.04 -21.68 -12.27
CA LEU A 165 28.44 -21.97 -12.59
C LEU A 165 29.42 -21.71 -11.42
N ALA A 166 28.92 -21.43 -10.23
CA ALA A 166 29.72 -21.13 -9.04
C ALA A 166 29.81 -22.29 -8.01
N PHE A 167 29.45 -23.51 -8.42
CA PHE A 167 29.65 -24.74 -7.65
C PHE A 167 30.57 -25.71 -8.39
#